data_AF-A0A7S2JAJ0-F1
#
_entry.id   AF-A0A7S2JAJ0-F1
#
_cell.length_a   1.000
_cell.length_b   1.000
_cell.length_c   1.000
_cell.angle_alpha   90.00
_cell.angle_beta   90.00
_cell.angle_gamma   90.00
#
_symmetry.space_group_name_H-M   'P 1'
#
loop_
_entity.id
_entity.type
_entity.pdbx_description
1 polymer ?
#
loop_
_entity_poly.entity_id
_entity_poly.type
_entity_poly.pdbx_seq_one_letter_code
_entity_poly.pdbx_strand_id
1 'polypeptide(L)'
;MSKVVPTDPEVPAAPGQATDTRDALTLLKVWDELEYSNQYFKHVRIANDGGFSDVPLLFSPSRFVWALLPILSLVLNMYFVLSPGLAIVVAQSFTTKDVEGMDDADSLLLTSLMSKLFCEENMRISINTSLAVLELSICVVYLCQLAFAIGKVAYGHKVFRWEGVSDIFWNLIPALSSFSAMNSLYFVCPKVLAPALKQQTARLRKHWRRNLVPFSVFLALRVFYAVVGVEAFVIKFCIASHNFRDAPTSFMRYVPALAFLNQLLGVFDVQKFAKKRLFTFVFGGEDSVMSLRELLVSRVWLAMLARHIWQRSKAHRFRVLWFLATALSYSDDDFQQLVIDRAGPDPQCLS
;
A
#
# COMPACT_ATOMS: atom_id res chain seq x y z
N MET A 1 -37.62 -41.31 56.89
CA MET A 1 -36.35 -41.71 56.25
C MET A 1 -36.52 -41.61 54.75
N SER A 2 -36.10 -40.48 54.16
CA SER A 2 -36.23 -40.20 52.72
C SER A 2 -34.94 -40.62 52.02
N LYS A 3 -35.05 -41.48 50.99
CA LYS A 3 -33.92 -41.97 50.20
C LYS A 3 -33.45 -40.86 49.25
N VAL A 4 -32.23 -40.37 49.47
CA VAL A 4 -31.51 -39.50 48.53
C VAL A 4 -31.10 -40.35 47.34
N VAL A 5 -31.61 -40.01 46.16
CA VAL A 5 -31.19 -40.60 44.87
C VAL A 5 -29.86 -39.94 44.48
N PRO A 6 -28.81 -40.69 44.13
CA PRO A 6 -27.55 -40.12 43.66
C PRO A 6 -27.76 -39.56 42.25
N THR A 7 -27.48 -38.28 42.06
CA THR A 7 -27.31 -37.67 40.74
C THR A 7 -25.95 -38.06 40.17
N ASP A 8 -25.97 -38.68 39.00
CA ASP A 8 -24.75 -39.05 38.26
C ASP A 8 -23.92 -37.81 37.90
N PRO A 9 -22.58 -37.93 37.90
CA PRO A 9 -21.69 -36.83 37.52
C PRO A 9 -21.84 -36.52 36.03
N GLU A 10 -22.27 -35.29 35.74
CA GLU A 10 -22.35 -34.71 34.41
C GLU A 10 -20.98 -34.79 33.72
N VAL A 11 -20.87 -35.60 32.68
CA VAL A 11 -19.67 -35.70 31.85
C VAL A 11 -19.52 -34.37 31.10
N PRO A 12 -18.42 -33.61 31.27
CA PRO A 12 -18.24 -32.34 30.57
C PRO A 12 -18.21 -32.60 29.06
N ALA A 13 -19.20 -32.04 28.36
CA ALA A 13 -19.31 -32.14 26.91
C ALA A 13 -18.04 -31.62 26.23
N ALA A 14 -17.55 -32.36 25.23
CA ALA A 14 -16.36 -32.02 24.49
C ALA A 14 -16.46 -30.59 23.89
N PRO A 15 -15.45 -29.73 24.07
CA PRO A 15 -15.46 -28.37 23.55
C PRO A 15 -15.35 -28.42 22.02
N GLY A 16 -16.49 -28.41 21.33
CA GLY A 16 -16.53 -28.40 19.86
C GLY A 16 -17.87 -28.70 19.19
N GLN A 17 -18.91 -29.14 19.90
CA GLN A 17 -20.19 -29.54 19.25
C GLN A 17 -21.45 -28.78 19.71
N ALA A 18 -21.39 -27.99 20.78
CA ALA A 18 -22.59 -27.31 21.31
C ALA A 18 -22.81 -25.86 20.80
N THR A 19 -21.84 -25.27 20.10
CA THR A 19 -21.96 -23.93 19.51
C THR A 19 -22.71 -23.92 18.18
N ASP A 20 -22.73 -25.04 17.46
CA ASP A 20 -23.25 -25.12 16.08
C ASP A 20 -24.77 -24.97 15.99
N THR A 21 -25.52 -25.50 16.97
CA THR A 21 -26.99 -25.45 16.93
C THR A 21 -27.58 -24.07 17.24
N ARG A 22 -26.95 -23.30 18.14
CA ARG A 22 -27.40 -21.93 18.44
C ARG A 22 -27.09 -20.98 17.29
N ASP A 23 -25.93 -21.15 16.66
CA ASP A 23 -25.52 -20.35 15.51
C ASP A 23 -26.41 -20.67 14.30
N ALA A 24 -26.75 -21.95 14.08
CA ALA A 24 -27.70 -22.36 13.04
C ALA A 24 -29.11 -21.78 13.23
N LEU A 25 -29.66 -21.81 14.45
CA LEU A 25 -30.95 -21.20 14.77
C LEU A 25 -30.93 -19.68 14.59
N THR A 26 -29.82 -19.02 14.94
CA THR A 26 -29.66 -17.57 14.74
C THR A 26 -29.56 -17.22 13.27
N LEU A 27 -28.83 -18.02 12.48
CA LEU A 27 -28.70 -17.85 11.04
C LEU A 27 -30.06 -18.02 10.34
N LEU A 28 -30.86 -19.03 10.73
CA LEU A 28 -32.20 -19.25 10.20
C LEU A 28 -33.13 -18.07 10.49
N LYS A 29 -33.10 -17.54 11.72
CA LYS A 29 -33.89 -16.34 12.06
C LYS A 29 -33.51 -15.13 11.22
N VAL A 30 -32.21 -14.86 11.09
CA VAL A 30 -31.72 -13.74 10.26
C VAL A 30 -32.05 -13.96 8.79
N TRP A 31 -31.96 -15.19 8.29
CA TRP A 31 -32.35 -15.55 6.93
C TRP A 31 -33.84 -15.24 6.70
N ASP A 32 -34.72 -15.76 7.57
CA ASP A 32 -36.16 -15.54 7.46
C ASP A 32 -36.49 -14.04 7.51
N GLU A 33 -35.93 -13.30 8.47
CA GLU A 33 -36.13 -11.84 8.58
C GLU A 33 -35.68 -11.07 7.32
N LEU A 34 -34.57 -11.49 6.70
CA LEU A 34 -34.04 -10.84 5.50
C LEU A 34 -34.78 -11.24 4.22
N GLU A 35 -35.21 -12.49 4.11
CA GLU A 35 -35.97 -13.01 2.97
C GLU A 35 -37.31 -12.27 2.81
N TYR A 36 -38.00 -11.99 3.92
CA TYR A 36 -39.27 -11.25 3.87
C TYR A 36 -39.10 -9.73 3.75
N SER A 37 -38.04 -9.15 4.33
CA SER A 37 -37.89 -7.68 4.37
C SER A 37 -37.26 -7.09 3.11
N ASN A 38 -36.48 -7.85 2.33
CA ASN A 38 -35.67 -7.35 1.20
C ASN A 38 -34.74 -6.16 1.57
N GLN A 39 -34.47 -5.93 2.86
CA GLN A 39 -33.70 -4.79 3.37
C GLN A 39 -32.34 -5.21 3.94
N TYR A 40 -31.52 -5.90 3.14
CA TYR A 40 -30.18 -6.36 3.53
C TYR A 40 -29.26 -5.27 4.11
N PHE A 41 -29.45 -4.01 3.68
CA PHE A 41 -28.61 -2.88 4.06
C PHE A 41 -29.34 -1.82 4.89
N LYS A 42 -30.36 -2.20 5.66
CA LYS A 42 -31.15 -1.24 6.48
C LYS A 42 -30.28 -0.38 7.41
N HIS A 43 -29.21 -0.96 7.94
CA HIS A 43 -28.28 -0.32 8.88
C HIS A 43 -27.07 0.33 8.22
N VAL A 44 -26.91 0.20 6.90
CA VAL A 44 -25.76 0.76 6.18
C VAL A 44 -26.26 1.95 5.37
N ARG A 45 -26.01 3.15 5.87
CA ARG A 45 -26.26 4.39 5.15
C ARG A 45 -24.95 5.09 4.85
N ILE A 46 -24.85 5.68 3.67
CA ILE A 46 -23.70 6.54 3.35
C ILE A 46 -23.93 7.89 4.05
N ALA A 47 -22.92 8.37 4.76
CA ALA A 47 -22.98 9.65 5.47
C ALA A 47 -23.23 10.81 4.47
N ASN A 48 -24.30 11.57 4.69
CA ASN A 48 -24.72 12.65 3.78
C ASN A 48 -23.72 13.82 3.74
N ASP A 49 -22.94 14.02 4.81
CA ASP A 49 -21.90 15.03 4.91
C ASP A 49 -20.52 14.51 4.44
N GLY A 50 -20.46 13.26 3.95
CA GLY A 50 -19.21 12.58 3.58
C GLY A 50 -18.37 12.11 4.77
N GLY A 51 -18.95 12.04 5.97
CA GLY A 51 -18.32 11.53 7.19
C GLY A 51 -17.59 12.58 8.02
N PHE A 52 -17.70 13.86 7.69
CA PHE A 52 -16.88 14.90 8.33
C PHE A 52 -17.29 15.19 9.77
N SER A 53 -18.53 14.85 10.17
CA SER A 53 -19.00 14.85 11.56
C SER A 53 -18.16 13.95 12.46
N ASP A 54 -17.69 12.82 11.92
CA ASP A 54 -17.10 11.72 12.68
C ASP A 54 -15.57 11.78 12.72
N VAL A 55 -14.96 12.79 12.10
CA VAL A 55 -13.51 13.07 12.18
C VAL A 55 -12.96 13.08 13.61
N PRO A 56 -13.65 13.61 14.64
CA PRO A 56 -13.16 13.52 16.03
C PRO A 56 -13.03 12.08 16.55
N LEU A 57 -13.86 11.15 16.05
CA LEU A 57 -13.86 9.74 16.45
C LEU A 57 -12.71 8.96 15.83
N LEU A 58 -12.07 9.50 14.79
CA LEU A 58 -10.89 8.86 14.21
C LEU A 58 -9.80 8.73 15.26
N PHE A 59 -9.57 9.74 16.09
CA PHE A 59 -8.39 9.73 16.95
C PHE A 59 -8.53 8.79 18.16
N SER A 60 -7.52 7.95 18.33
CA SER A 60 -7.29 7.15 19.54
C SER A 60 -5.82 7.27 19.96
N PRO A 61 -5.48 7.17 21.27
CA PRO A 61 -4.10 7.29 21.72
C PRO A 61 -3.13 6.26 21.09
N SER A 62 -3.63 5.07 20.72
CA SER A 62 -2.83 4.04 20.04
C SER A 62 -2.34 4.48 18.66
N ARG A 63 -2.93 5.51 18.04
CA ARG A 63 -2.48 6.06 16.75
C ARG A 63 -1.07 6.61 16.78
N PHE A 64 -0.56 7.06 17.93
CA PHE A 64 0.84 7.49 18.01
C PHE A 64 1.80 6.35 17.69
N VAL A 65 1.46 5.12 18.13
CA VAL A 65 2.24 3.92 17.84
C VAL A 65 2.15 3.59 16.35
N TRP A 66 0.94 3.61 15.78
CA TRP A 66 0.73 3.33 14.36
C TRP A 66 1.35 4.36 13.43
N ALA A 67 1.37 5.63 13.81
CA ALA A 67 2.00 6.71 13.07
C ALA A 67 3.53 6.65 13.11
N LEU A 68 4.11 6.01 14.12
CA LEU A 68 5.55 5.80 14.21
C LEU A 68 6.05 4.79 13.16
N LEU A 69 5.24 3.77 12.84
CA LEU A 69 5.61 2.73 11.87
C LEU A 69 5.96 3.26 10.47
N PRO A 70 5.15 4.10 9.78
CA PRO A 70 5.52 4.62 8.47
C PRO A 70 6.74 5.56 8.54
N ILE A 71 6.95 6.27 9.65
CA ILE A 71 8.15 7.11 9.84
C ILE A 71 9.40 6.23 9.98
N LEU A 72 9.34 5.19 10.81
CA LEU A 72 10.44 4.25 10.98
C LEU A 72 10.74 3.52 9.67
N SER A 73 9.71 3.05 8.96
CA SER A 73 9.84 2.41 7.65
C SER A 73 10.45 3.37 6.62
N LEU A 74 10.06 4.64 6.62
CA LEU A 74 10.68 5.68 5.79
C LEU A 74 12.17 5.87 6.09
N VAL A 75 12.54 6.03 7.36
CA VAL A 75 13.94 6.21 7.75
C VAL A 75 14.78 4.99 7.39
N LEU A 76 14.29 3.78 7.70
CA LEU A 76 14.97 2.54 7.37
C LEU A 76 15.12 2.36 5.86
N ASN A 77 14.04 2.58 5.10
CA ASN A 77 14.09 2.42 3.65
C ASN A 77 15.02 3.44 2.99
N MET A 78 14.98 4.71 3.41
CA MET A 78 15.91 5.73 2.94
C MET A 78 17.35 5.35 3.25
N TYR A 79 17.65 4.85 4.45
CA TYR A 79 19.00 4.41 4.81
C TYR A 79 19.46 3.22 3.94
N PHE A 80 18.65 2.16 3.84
CA PHE A 80 19.03 0.93 3.14
C PHE A 80 19.07 1.06 1.62
N VAL A 81 18.30 1.98 1.03
CA VAL A 81 18.36 2.25 -0.41
C VAL A 81 19.46 3.25 -0.74
N LEU A 82 19.57 4.36 0.01
CA LEU A 82 20.51 5.43 -0.32
C LEU A 82 21.95 5.12 0.09
N SER A 83 22.18 4.51 1.25
CA SER A 83 23.56 4.32 1.76
C SER A 83 24.42 3.46 0.81
N PRO A 84 23.98 2.27 0.36
CA PRO A 84 24.76 1.48 -0.60
C PRO A 84 24.87 2.18 -1.96
N GLY A 85 23.79 2.79 -2.44
CA GLY A 85 23.79 3.46 -3.74
C GLY A 85 24.73 4.66 -3.80
N LEU A 86 24.73 5.50 -2.75
CA LEU A 86 25.65 6.63 -2.62
C LEU A 86 27.09 6.16 -2.45
N ALA A 87 27.34 5.11 -1.67
CA ALA A 87 28.69 4.56 -1.51
C ALA A 87 29.27 4.10 -2.86
N ILE A 88 28.48 3.43 -3.70
CA ILE A 88 28.90 2.98 -5.03
C ILE A 88 29.17 4.19 -5.95
N VAL A 89 28.28 5.18 -5.96
CA VAL A 89 28.44 6.39 -6.79
C VAL A 89 29.66 7.22 -6.37
N VAL A 90 29.90 7.36 -5.06
CA VAL A 90 31.04 8.12 -4.52
C VAL A 90 32.36 7.38 -4.73
N ALA A 91 32.38 6.05 -4.64
CA ALA A 91 33.58 5.25 -4.84
C ALA A 91 34.10 5.26 -6.29
N GLN A 92 33.36 5.84 -7.24
CA GLN A 92 33.70 5.95 -8.66
C GLN A 92 34.01 4.62 -9.37
N SER A 93 33.66 3.48 -8.78
CA SER A 93 33.87 2.15 -9.33
C SER A 93 32.74 1.73 -10.28
N PHE A 94 32.45 2.57 -11.28
CA PHE A 94 31.38 2.31 -12.24
C PHE A 94 31.64 1.08 -13.12
N THR A 95 32.92 0.84 -13.43
CA THR A 95 33.36 -0.23 -14.34
C THR A 95 34.31 -1.17 -13.62
N THR A 96 34.03 -2.46 -13.69
CA THR A 96 35.00 -3.51 -13.34
C THR A 96 35.65 -3.99 -14.62
N LYS A 97 37.00 -4.06 -14.64
CA LYS A 97 37.69 -4.75 -15.74
C LYS A 97 37.34 -6.23 -15.65
N ASP A 98 37.03 -6.84 -16.80
CA ASP A 98 36.75 -8.26 -16.88
C ASP A 98 37.96 -9.03 -16.32
N VAL A 99 37.74 -9.67 -15.16
CA VAL A 99 38.71 -10.60 -14.60
C VAL A 99 38.43 -11.93 -15.30
N GLU A 100 39.37 -12.37 -16.15
CA GLU A 100 39.30 -13.66 -16.82
C GLU A 100 39.01 -14.77 -15.80
N GLY A 101 37.86 -15.44 -15.94
CA GLY A 101 37.44 -16.55 -15.08
C GLY A 101 36.30 -16.26 -14.09
N MET A 102 35.72 -15.06 -14.08
CA MET A 102 34.50 -14.80 -13.31
C MET A 102 33.28 -15.34 -14.06
N ASP A 103 32.54 -16.28 -13.44
CA ASP A 103 31.45 -17.06 -14.04
C ASP A 103 30.39 -16.18 -14.73
N ASP A 104 29.92 -16.63 -15.91
CA ASP A 104 28.84 -16.00 -16.70
C ASP A 104 27.51 -15.85 -15.95
N ALA A 105 27.38 -16.52 -14.79
CA ALA A 105 26.22 -16.46 -13.90
C ALA A 105 25.90 -15.05 -13.37
N ASP A 106 26.86 -14.12 -13.45
CA ASP A 106 26.67 -12.72 -13.04
C ASP A 106 26.09 -11.82 -14.14
N SER A 107 25.89 -12.32 -15.37
CA SER A 107 25.32 -11.51 -16.45
C SER A 107 23.79 -11.45 -16.43
N LEU A 108 23.23 -10.61 -15.56
CA LEU A 108 21.80 -10.27 -15.62
C LEU A 108 21.45 -9.57 -16.94
N LEU A 109 20.22 -9.76 -17.43
CA LEU A 109 19.76 -9.30 -18.74
C LEU A 109 19.87 -7.78 -18.88
N LEU A 110 19.42 -7.00 -17.88
CA LEU A 110 19.51 -5.54 -17.95
C LEU A 110 20.96 -5.07 -17.94
N THR A 111 21.81 -5.64 -17.09
CA THR A 111 23.24 -5.29 -17.02
C THR A 111 23.93 -5.60 -18.35
N SER A 112 23.60 -6.74 -18.97
CA SER A 112 24.13 -7.12 -20.28
C SER A 112 23.69 -6.15 -21.38
N LEU A 113 22.43 -5.72 -21.36
CA LEU A 113 21.88 -4.75 -22.32
C LEU A 113 22.51 -3.36 -22.13
N MET A 114 22.60 -2.89 -20.89
CA MET A 114 23.21 -1.60 -20.56
C MET A 114 24.70 -1.58 -20.92
N SER A 115 25.42 -2.66 -20.65
CA SER A 115 26.84 -2.76 -21.04
C SER A 115 27.00 -2.71 -22.55
N LYS A 116 26.15 -3.41 -23.33
CA LYS A 116 26.18 -3.35 -24.80
C LYS A 116 25.82 -1.97 -25.38
N LEU A 117 24.95 -1.21 -24.71
CA LEU A 117 24.50 0.09 -25.20
C LEU A 117 25.44 1.25 -24.83
N PHE A 118 26.10 1.17 -23.67
CA PHE A 118 26.82 2.31 -23.08
C PHE A 118 28.31 2.08 -22.88
N CYS A 119 28.83 0.86 -22.99
CA CYS A 119 30.25 0.56 -22.77
C CYS A 119 30.96 0.08 -24.04
N GLU A 120 32.24 0.45 -24.15
CA GLU A 120 33.17 -0.09 -25.15
C GLU A 120 33.42 -1.59 -24.90
N GLU A 121 33.87 -2.32 -25.93
CA GLU A 121 33.91 -3.79 -26.03
C GLU A 121 34.60 -4.57 -24.90
N ASN A 122 35.22 -3.91 -23.92
CA ASN A 122 35.92 -4.54 -22.78
C ASN A 122 35.55 -3.97 -21.40
N MET A 123 34.47 -3.18 -21.29
CA MET A 123 34.01 -2.65 -20.00
C MET A 123 32.60 -3.17 -19.67
N ARG A 124 32.44 -3.72 -18.45
CA ARG A 124 31.12 -4.11 -17.92
C ARG A 124 30.70 -3.17 -16.80
N ILE A 125 29.44 -2.76 -16.83
CA ILE A 125 28.83 -2.01 -15.73
C ILE A 125 28.55 -3.02 -14.60
N SER A 126 29.01 -2.72 -13.39
CA SER A 126 28.66 -3.58 -12.25
C SER A 126 27.14 -3.60 -12.03
N ILE A 127 26.60 -4.78 -11.76
CA ILE A 127 25.16 -4.99 -11.51
C ILE A 127 24.69 -4.09 -10.35
N ASN A 128 25.50 -3.99 -9.30
CA ASN A 128 25.21 -3.17 -8.13
C ASN A 128 25.13 -1.68 -8.49
N THR A 129 25.98 -1.23 -9.43
CA THR A 129 25.97 0.13 -9.96
C THR A 129 24.70 0.41 -10.75
N SER A 130 24.28 -0.51 -11.61
CA SER A 130 23.03 -0.37 -12.38
C SER A 130 21.80 -0.27 -11.46
N LEU A 131 21.74 -1.12 -10.43
CA LEU A 131 20.68 -1.07 -9.43
C LEU A 131 20.73 0.25 -8.64
N ALA A 132 21.91 0.66 -8.17
CA ALA A 132 22.09 1.91 -7.44
C ALA A 132 21.62 3.13 -8.23
N VAL A 133 22.00 3.24 -9.50
CA VAL A 133 21.58 4.34 -10.38
C VAL A 133 20.05 4.34 -10.55
N LEU A 134 19.45 3.17 -10.76
CA LEU A 134 18.00 3.05 -10.90
C LEU A 134 17.27 3.49 -9.62
N GLU A 135 17.71 3.04 -8.45
CA GLU A 135 17.06 3.39 -7.18
C GLU A 135 17.25 4.85 -6.79
N LEU A 136 18.44 5.41 -7.01
CA LEU A 136 18.69 6.83 -6.82
C LEU A 136 17.84 7.69 -7.77
N SER A 137 17.67 7.27 -9.03
CA SER A 137 16.80 7.96 -9.98
C SER A 137 15.33 7.96 -9.51
N ILE A 138 14.83 6.81 -9.04
CA ILE A 138 13.48 6.71 -8.46
C ILE A 138 13.35 7.62 -7.23
N CYS A 139 14.37 7.65 -6.36
CA CYS A 139 14.38 8.51 -5.18
C CYS A 139 14.29 9.99 -5.57
N VAL A 140 15.11 10.44 -6.53
CA VAL A 140 15.08 11.83 -7.04
C VAL A 140 13.69 12.19 -7.55
N VAL A 141 13.03 11.30 -8.31
CA VAL A 141 11.65 11.54 -8.78
C VAL A 141 10.69 11.75 -7.61
N TYR A 142 10.75 10.91 -6.57
CA TYR A 142 9.89 11.10 -5.39
C TYR A 142 10.23 12.35 -4.59
N LEU A 143 11.50 12.73 -4.48
CA LEU A 143 11.91 13.98 -3.83
C LEU A 143 11.40 15.20 -4.60
N CYS A 144 11.44 15.18 -5.93
CA CYS A 144 10.85 16.23 -6.77
C CYS A 144 9.32 16.30 -6.58
N GLN A 145 8.63 15.15 -6.52
CA GLN A 145 7.19 15.12 -6.25
C GLN A 145 6.85 15.65 -4.85
N LEU A 146 7.66 15.32 -3.85
CA LEU A 146 7.52 15.82 -2.49
C LEU A 146 7.75 17.33 -2.43
N ALA A 147 8.82 17.84 -3.06
CA ALA A 147 9.08 19.27 -3.16
C ALA A 147 7.92 20.01 -3.86
N PHE A 148 7.38 19.45 -4.95
CA PHE A 148 6.23 20.01 -5.64
C PHE A 148 4.98 20.03 -4.74
N ALA A 149 4.70 18.94 -4.01
CA ALA A 149 3.58 18.88 -3.08
C ALA A 149 3.74 19.89 -1.92
N ILE A 150 4.94 20.05 -1.37
CA ILE A 150 5.27 21.08 -0.38
C ILE A 150 5.02 22.47 -0.97
N GLY A 151 5.43 22.71 -2.21
CA GLY A 151 5.13 23.95 -2.95
C GLY A 151 3.62 24.21 -3.06
N LYS A 152 2.80 23.19 -3.38
CA LYS A 152 1.33 23.28 -3.36
C LYS A 152 0.81 23.67 -1.97
N VAL A 153 1.36 23.11 -0.90
CA VAL A 153 0.96 23.45 0.48
C VAL A 153 1.30 24.91 0.83
N ALA A 154 2.51 25.36 0.49
CA ALA A 154 2.99 26.69 0.83
C ALA A 154 2.30 27.80 0.03
N TYR A 155 2.20 27.63 -1.30
CA TYR A 155 1.79 28.70 -2.22
C TYR A 155 0.44 28.44 -2.91
N GLY A 156 -0.11 27.24 -2.81
CA GLY A 156 -1.34 26.88 -3.50
C GLY A 156 -2.57 27.62 -2.96
N HIS A 157 -3.53 27.83 -3.85
CA HIS A 157 -4.89 28.22 -3.49
C HIS A 157 -5.49 27.21 -2.49
N LYS A 158 -6.53 27.62 -1.75
CA LYS A 158 -7.14 26.86 -0.65
C LYS A 158 -7.34 25.36 -0.96
N VAL A 159 -7.82 25.01 -2.15
CA VAL A 159 -8.03 23.61 -2.56
C VAL A 159 -6.71 22.86 -2.77
N PHE A 160 -5.80 23.42 -3.58
CA PHE A 160 -4.49 22.79 -3.88
C PHE A 160 -3.60 22.65 -2.65
N ARG A 161 -3.72 23.57 -1.69
CA ARG A 161 -3.02 23.46 -0.40
C ARG A 161 -3.37 22.16 0.31
N TRP A 162 -4.66 21.89 0.47
CA TRP A 162 -5.14 20.71 1.17
C TRP A 162 -4.99 19.43 0.35
N GLU A 163 -5.09 19.53 -0.99
CA GLU A 163 -4.72 18.43 -1.87
C GLU A 163 -3.24 18.05 -1.67
N GLY A 164 -2.34 19.03 -1.63
CA GLY A 164 -0.92 18.82 -1.34
C GLY A 164 -0.68 18.14 0.02
N VAL A 165 -1.41 18.56 1.07
CA VAL A 165 -1.35 17.88 2.37
C VAL A 165 -1.79 16.42 2.25
N SER A 166 -2.94 16.16 1.63
CA SER A 166 -3.46 14.79 1.45
C SER A 166 -2.51 13.91 0.60
N ASP A 167 -1.88 14.49 -0.42
CA ASP A 167 -0.91 13.79 -1.28
C ASP A 167 0.34 13.42 -0.50
N ILE A 168 0.86 14.33 0.35
CA ILE A 168 2.03 14.05 1.18
C ILE A 168 1.77 12.86 2.11
N PHE A 169 0.68 12.90 2.88
CA PHE A 169 0.43 11.90 3.92
C PHE A 169 -0.04 10.56 3.39
N TRP A 170 -0.89 10.54 2.35
CA TRP A 170 -1.57 9.31 1.93
C TRP A 170 -1.10 8.74 0.60
N ASN A 171 -0.18 9.42 -0.08
CA ASN A 171 0.42 8.93 -1.32
C ASN A 171 1.95 8.92 -1.22
N LEU A 172 2.58 10.07 -0.95
CA LEU A 172 4.04 10.23 -1.06
C LEU A 172 4.82 9.60 0.11
N ILE A 173 4.40 9.79 1.36
CA ILE A 173 5.07 9.19 2.52
C ILE A 173 5.04 7.65 2.44
N PRO A 174 3.87 6.99 2.23
CA PRO A 174 3.83 5.54 2.06
C PRO A 174 4.64 5.02 0.86
N ALA A 175 4.65 5.78 -0.24
CA ALA A 175 5.47 5.44 -1.41
C ALA A 175 6.97 5.54 -1.11
N LEU A 176 7.41 6.57 -0.38
CA LEU A 176 8.80 6.75 0.06
C LEU A 176 9.20 5.75 1.16
N SER A 177 8.28 5.26 1.99
CA SER A 177 8.60 4.25 2.99
C SER A 177 8.85 2.87 2.41
N SER A 178 8.47 2.65 1.16
CA SER A 178 8.55 1.36 0.48
C SER A 178 9.22 1.43 -0.90
N PHE A 179 9.77 2.57 -1.33
CA PHE A 179 10.35 2.68 -2.67
C PHE A 179 11.56 1.74 -2.84
N SER A 180 11.58 1.04 -3.96
CA SER A 180 12.64 0.12 -4.38
C SER A 180 12.47 -0.15 -5.87
N ALA A 181 13.55 -0.48 -6.58
CA ALA A 181 13.44 -0.99 -7.96
C ALA A 181 12.56 -2.25 -8.05
N MET A 182 12.51 -3.03 -6.96
CA MET A 182 11.61 -4.19 -6.80
C MET A 182 10.13 -3.82 -6.93
N ASN A 183 9.72 -2.56 -6.69
CA ASN A 183 8.32 -2.16 -6.83
C ASN A 183 7.80 -2.26 -8.26
N SER A 184 8.69 -2.40 -9.25
CA SER A 184 8.28 -2.76 -10.61
C SER A 184 7.54 -4.10 -10.68
N LEU A 185 7.79 -5.03 -9.74
CA LEU A 185 7.06 -6.30 -9.62
C LEU A 185 5.56 -6.11 -9.35
N TYR A 186 5.16 -4.97 -8.75
CA TYR A 186 3.74 -4.62 -8.57
C TYR A 186 2.98 -4.67 -9.90
N PHE A 187 3.63 -4.22 -10.99
CA PHE A 187 2.99 -4.15 -12.30
C PHE A 187 2.80 -5.53 -12.95
N VAL A 188 3.48 -6.58 -12.48
CA VAL A 188 3.34 -7.93 -13.01
C VAL A 188 2.55 -8.85 -12.09
N CYS A 189 2.23 -8.39 -10.87
CA CYS A 189 1.36 -9.09 -9.95
C CYS A 189 0.01 -9.46 -10.62
N PRO A 190 -0.44 -10.73 -10.58
CA PRO A 190 -1.67 -11.17 -11.23
C PRO A 190 -2.90 -10.32 -10.87
N LYS A 191 -3.00 -9.88 -9.61
CA LYS A 191 -4.11 -9.04 -9.12
C LYS A 191 -4.18 -7.66 -9.79
N VAL A 192 -3.06 -7.14 -10.27
CA VAL A 192 -2.96 -5.84 -10.96
C VAL A 192 -2.98 -6.05 -12.47
N LEU A 193 -2.26 -7.07 -12.96
CA LEU A 193 -2.09 -7.36 -14.37
C LEU A 193 -3.41 -7.84 -15.01
N ALA A 194 -4.14 -8.75 -14.37
CA ALA A 194 -5.33 -9.35 -14.99
C ALA A 194 -6.45 -8.32 -15.25
N PRO A 195 -6.84 -7.43 -14.31
CA PRO A 195 -7.82 -6.38 -14.60
C PRO A 195 -7.33 -5.40 -15.67
N ALA A 196 -6.05 -5.02 -15.63
CA ALA A 196 -5.47 -4.11 -16.62
C ALA A 196 -5.45 -4.73 -18.02
N LEU A 197 -5.07 -6.00 -18.13
CA LEU A 197 -5.09 -6.76 -19.38
C LEU A 197 -6.52 -6.90 -19.91
N LYS A 198 -7.49 -7.26 -19.06
CA LYS A 198 -8.91 -7.33 -19.42
C LYS A 198 -9.41 -6.00 -20.01
N GLN A 199 -9.06 -4.88 -19.36
CA GLN A 199 -9.43 -3.55 -19.84
C GLN A 199 -8.78 -3.22 -21.20
N GLN A 200 -7.50 -3.53 -21.38
CA GLN A 200 -6.80 -3.28 -22.65
C GLN A 200 -7.31 -4.19 -23.78
N THR A 201 -7.61 -5.46 -23.48
CA THR A 201 -8.21 -6.40 -24.45
C THR A 201 -9.60 -5.94 -24.89
N ALA A 202 -10.42 -5.43 -23.97
CA ALA A 202 -11.73 -4.87 -24.31
C ALA A 202 -11.61 -3.66 -25.27
N ARG A 203 -10.63 -2.77 -25.03
CA ARG A 203 -10.33 -1.64 -25.92
C ARG A 203 -9.83 -2.11 -27.28
N LEU A 204 -8.93 -3.10 -27.30
CA LEU A 204 -8.40 -3.68 -28.53
C LEU A 204 -9.51 -4.30 -29.38
N ARG A 205 -10.43 -5.05 -28.77
CA ARG A 205 -11.57 -5.67 -29.48
C ARG A 205 -12.49 -4.65 -30.15
N LYS A 206 -12.69 -3.47 -29.54
CA LYS A 206 -13.55 -2.41 -30.10
C LYS A 206 -12.97 -1.78 -31.36
N HIS A 207 -11.66 -1.53 -31.40
CA HIS A 207 -10.97 -0.91 -32.55
C HIS A 207 -9.56 -1.48 -32.74
N TRP A 208 -9.45 -2.69 -33.30
CA TRP A 208 -8.19 -3.45 -33.39
C TRP A 208 -7.02 -2.65 -33.95
N ARG A 209 -7.15 -2.07 -35.14
CA ARG A 209 -6.05 -1.37 -35.82
C ARG A 209 -5.55 -0.15 -35.03
N ARG A 210 -6.45 0.63 -34.42
CA ARG A 210 -6.10 1.84 -33.67
C ARG A 210 -5.48 1.52 -32.30
N ASN A 211 -5.86 0.39 -31.71
CA ASN A 211 -5.47 0.03 -30.35
C ASN A 211 -4.35 -1.03 -30.28
N LEU A 212 -3.88 -1.55 -31.42
CA LEU A 212 -2.80 -2.53 -31.46
C LEU A 212 -1.49 -1.96 -30.89
N VAL A 213 -1.08 -0.75 -31.32
CA VAL A 213 0.15 -0.13 -30.84
C VAL A 213 0.11 0.14 -29.32
N PRO A 214 -0.93 0.80 -28.75
CA PRO A 214 -1.06 0.95 -27.30
C PRO A 214 -1.06 -0.37 -26.53
N PHE A 215 -1.69 -1.42 -27.09
CA PHE A 215 -1.71 -2.75 -26.48
C PHE A 215 -0.31 -3.40 -26.47
N SER A 216 0.41 -3.33 -27.59
CA SER A 216 1.79 -3.82 -27.69
C SER A 216 2.73 -3.07 -26.76
N VAL A 217 2.63 -1.74 -26.70
CA VAL A 217 3.40 -0.91 -25.74
C VAL A 217 3.07 -1.29 -24.31
N PHE A 218 1.79 -1.50 -23.98
CA PHE A 218 1.38 -1.99 -22.67
C PHE A 218 2.07 -3.31 -22.32
N LEU A 219 2.04 -4.30 -23.23
CA LEU A 219 2.66 -5.61 -22.98
C LEU A 219 4.18 -5.51 -22.84
N ALA A 220 4.84 -4.75 -23.72
CA ALA A 220 6.28 -4.52 -23.66
C ALA A 220 6.70 -3.87 -22.33
N LEU A 221 5.95 -2.87 -21.85
CA LEU A 221 6.19 -2.25 -20.54
C LEU A 221 6.02 -3.25 -19.38
N ARG A 222 5.05 -4.18 -19.45
CA ARG A 222 4.90 -5.23 -18.42
C ARG A 222 6.09 -6.19 -18.39
N VAL A 223 6.57 -6.61 -19.56
CA VAL A 223 7.77 -7.46 -19.66
C VAL A 223 8.99 -6.71 -19.12
N PHE A 224 9.16 -5.43 -19.49
CA PHE A 224 10.23 -4.59 -18.97
C PHE A 224 10.19 -4.49 -17.43
N TYR A 225 9.03 -4.19 -16.84
CA TYR A 225 8.88 -4.16 -15.38
C TYR A 225 9.12 -5.52 -14.73
N ALA A 226 8.78 -6.63 -15.40
CA ALA A 226 9.08 -7.98 -14.91
C ALA A 226 10.59 -8.19 -14.78
N VAL A 227 11.33 -7.90 -15.85
CA VAL A 227 12.79 -8.08 -15.90
C VAL A 227 13.47 -7.23 -14.84
N VAL A 228 13.20 -5.92 -14.83
CA VAL A 228 13.78 -4.99 -13.84
C VAL A 228 13.46 -5.42 -12.40
N GLY A 229 12.23 -5.84 -12.14
CA GLY A 229 11.79 -6.21 -10.80
C GLY A 229 12.39 -7.52 -10.30
N VAL A 230 12.46 -8.54 -11.16
CA VAL A 230 13.05 -9.84 -10.82
C VAL A 230 14.56 -9.68 -10.59
N GLU A 231 15.25 -8.93 -11.43
CA GLU A 231 16.68 -8.69 -11.24
C GLU A 231 16.96 -7.92 -9.95
N ALA A 232 16.23 -6.82 -9.69
CA ALA A 232 16.36 -6.08 -8.44
C ALA A 232 16.10 -6.98 -7.22
N PHE A 233 15.11 -7.88 -7.30
CA PHE A 233 14.83 -8.86 -6.24
C PHE A 233 16.00 -9.81 -6.03
N VAL A 234 16.54 -10.43 -7.09
CA VAL A 234 17.65 -11.38 -6.99
C VAL A 234 18.89 -10.72 -6.38
N ILE A 235 19.27 -9.53 -6.87
CA ILE A 235 20.44 -8.80 -6.36
C ILE A 235 20.28 -8.51 -4.86
N LYS A 236 19.14 -7.95 -4.46
CA LYS A 236 18.90 -7.61 -3.05
C LYS A 236 18.78 -8.84 -2.15
N PHE A 237 18.21 -9.93 -2.67
CA PHE A 237 18.16 -11.19 -1.96
C PHE A 237 19.56 -11.75 -1.70
N CYS A 238 20.45 -11.73 -2.71
CA CYS A 238 21.84 -12.13 -2.55
C CYS A 238 22.57 -11.25 -1.52
N ILE A 239 22.42 -9.93 -1.61
CA ILE A 239 23.02 -8.98 -0.65
C ILE A 239 22.51 -9.23 0.78
N ALA A 240 21.19 -9.42 0.95
CA ALA A 240 20.60 -9.70 2.26
C ALA A 240 21.08 -11.05 2.82
N SER A 241 21.16 -12.08 1.98
CA SER A 241 21.65 -13.41 2.36
C SER A 241 23.12 -13.39 2.77
N HIS A 242 23.96 -12.70 2.01
CA HIS A 242 25.38 -12.53 2.32
C HIS A 242 25.58 -11.79 3.64
N ASN A 243 24.93 -10.62 3.82
CA ASN A 243 24.99 -9.86 5.08
C ASN A 243 24.48 -10.65 6.28
N PHE A 244 23.51 -11.54 6.09
CA PHE A 244 22.98 -12.39 7.15
C PHE A 244 23.98 -13.49 7.57
N ARG A 245 24.73 -14.05 6.61
CA ARG A 245 25.72 -15.12 6.85
C ARG A 245 27.01 -14.58 7.49
N ASP A 246 27.48 -13.42 7.05
CA ASP A 246 28.81 -12.91 7.40
C ASP A 246 28.83 -12.03 8.65
N ALA A 247 27.67 -11.54 9.08
CA ALA A 247 27.60 -10.69 10.25
C ALA A 247 27.93 -11.49 11.54
N PRO A 248 28.73 -10.92 12.47
CA PRO A 248 28.94 -11.53 13.78
C PRO A 248 27.60 -11.73 14.50
N THR A 249 27.55 -12.61 15.51
CA THR A 249 26.33 -13.11 16.21
C THR A 249 25.43 -12.04 16.87
N SER A 250 25.70 -10.76 16.65
CA SER A 250 24.91 -9.60 17.07
C SER A 250 23.54 -9.53 16.39
N PHE A 251 22.58 -8.90 17.07
CA PHE A 251 21.25 -8.55 16.56
C PHE A 251 21.30 -7.79 15.22
N MET A 252 22.40 -7.07 14.95
CA MET A 252 22.61 -6.32 13.71
C MET A 252 22.55 -7.18 12.44
N ARG A 253 22.78 -8.50 12.51
CA ARG A 253 22.64 -9.41 11.36
C ARG A 253 21.22 -9.50 10.81
N TYR A 254 20.22 -9.27 11.66
CA TYR A 254 18.82 -9.35 11.26
C TYR A 254 18.32 -8.06 10.60
N VAL A 255 19.00 -6.93 10.80
CA VAL A 255 18.53 -5.63 10.32
C VAL A 255 18.48 -5.57 8.78
N PRO A 256 19.50 -6.01 8.01
CA PRO A 256 19.41 -6.06 6.54
C PRO A 256 18.33 -7.01 6.04
N ALA A 257 18.12 -8.15 6.71
CA ALA A 257 17.07 -9.10 6.35
C ALA A 257 15.67 -8.54 6.61
N LEU A 258 15.46 -7.84 7.73
CA LEU A 258 14.21 -7.14 8.04
C LEU A 258 13.96 -5.97 7.08
N ALA A 259 15.00 -5.24 6.68
CA ALA A 259 14.88 -4.19 5.69
C ALA A 259 14.49 -4.74 4.31
N PHE A 260 15.11 -5.84 3.88
CA PHE A 260 14.73 -6.55 2.67
C PHE A 260 13.28 -7.06 2.74
N LEU A 261 12.86 -7.61 3.88
CA LEU A 261 11.47 -8.05 4.09
C LEU A 261 10.49 -6.87 4.01
N ASN A 262 10.81 -5.72 4.62
CA ASN A 262 10.00 -4.50 4.52
C ASN A 262 9.88 -4.03 3.07
N GLN A 263 10.96 -4.09 2.27
CA GLN A 263 10.91 -3.77 0.84
C GLN A 263 10.06 -4.77 0.06
N LEU A 264 10.17 -6.07 0.34
CA LEU A 264 9.37 -7.10 -0.31
C LEU A 264 7.88 -6.96 0.00
N LEU A 265 7.52 -6.69 1.26
CA LEU A 265 6.14 -6.38 1.64
C LEU A 265 5.65 -5.09 0.97
N GLY A 266 6.53 -4.10 0.84
CA GLY A 266 6.28 -2.84 0.14
C GLY A 266 5.95 -2.98 -1.35
N VAL A 267 6.44 -4.03 -2.03
CA VAL A 267 6.07 -4.34 -3.42
C VAL A 267 4.55 -4.53 -3.56
N PHE A 268 3.93 -5.16 -2.55
CA PHE A 268 2.48 -5.33 -2.50
C PHE A 268 1.89 -4.25 -1.59
N ASP A 269 1.67 -3.06 -2.15
CA ASP A 269 0.97 -1.98 -1.46
C ASP A 269 -0.53 -2.34 -1.28
N VAL A 270 -0.80 -3.19 -0.28
CA VAL A 270 -2.14 -3.69 0.07
C VAL A 270 -3.04 -2.52 0.45
N GLN A 271 -2.51 -1.53 1.16
CA GLN A 271 -3.26 -0.35 1.59
C GLN A 271 -3.73 0.47 0.38
N LYS A 272 -2.86 0.76 -0.59
CA LYS A 272 -3.25 1.45 -1.83
C LYS A 272 -4.24 0.65 -2.65
N PHE A 273 -4.10 -0.67 -2.69
CA PHE A 273 -5.07 -1.54 -3.38
C PHE A 273 -6.44 -1.52 -2.70
N ALA A 274 -6.50 -1.69 -1.37
CA ALA A 274 -7.72 -1.63 -0.58
C ALA A 274 -8.39 -0.24 -0.72
N LYS A 275 -7.62 0.82 -0.51
CA LYS A 275 -8.07 2.21 -0.72
C LYS A 275 -8.62 2.41 -2.13
N LYS A 276 -7.91 2.00 -3.18
CA LYS A 276 -8.41 2.16 -4.56
C LYS A 276 -9.75 1.45 -4.77
N ARG A 277 -9.92 0.25 -4.21
CA ARG A 277 -11.18 -0.50 -4.32
C ARG A 277 -12.31 0.18 -3.55
N LEU A 278 -12.07 0.61 -2.31
CA LEU A 278 -13.04 1.36 -1.50
C LEU A 278 -13.45 2.66 -2.18
N PHE A 279 -12.49 3.40 -2.71
CA PHE A 279 -12.75 4.60 -3.48
C PHE A 279 -13.60 4.27 -4.72
N THR A 280 -13.30 3.20 -5.46
CA THR A 280 -14.07 2.82 -6.65
C THR A 280 -15.49 2.40 -6.28
N PHE A 281 -15.66 1.73 -5.15
CA PHE A 281 -16.96 1.35 -4.60
C PHE A 281 -17.80 2.58 -4.22
N VAL A 282 -17.20 3.58 -3.57
CA VAL A 282 -17.93 4.77 -3.11
C VAL A 282 -18.18 5.79 -4.22
N PHE A 283 -17.20 6.01 -5.09
CA PHE A 283 -17.25 7.10 -6.08
C PHE A 283 -17.43 6.63 -7.53
N GLY A 284 -17.22 5.35 -7.85
CA GLY A 284 -17.15 4.86 -9.23
C GLY A 284 -18.48 4.50 -9.89
N GLY A 285 -19.62 4.79 -9.26
CA GLY A 285 -20.94 4.51 -9.84
C GLY A 285 -21.24 3.03 -10.07
N GLU A 286 -22.21 2.75 -10.94
CA GLU A 286 -22.69 1.38 -11.24
C GLU A 286 -21.70 0.56 -12.07
N ASP A 287 -20.91 1.21 -12.93
CA ASP A 287 -19.99 0.53 -13.86
C ASP A 287 -18.66 0.11 -13.20
N SER A 288 -18.44 0.47 -11.94
CA SER A 288 -17.20 0.24 -11.18
C SER A 288 -15.96 0.84 -11.87
N VAL A 289 -16.12 1.89 -12.69
CA VAL A 289 -15.04 2.58 -13.38
C VAL A 289 -15.11 4.06 -13.06
N MET A 290 -14.12 4.55 -12.31
CA MET A 290 -14.04 5.99 -12.04
C MET A 290 -13.84 6.81 -13.32
N SER A 291 -14.83 7.63 -13.63
CA SER A 291 -14.73 8.74 -14.56
C SER A 291 -13.76 9.81 -14.04
N LEU A 292 -13.32 10.70 -14.93
CA LEU A 292 -12.44 11.82 -14.54
C LEU A 292 -13.11 12.71 -13.48
N ARG A 293 -14.44 12.93 -13.59
CA ARG A 293 -15.19 13.73 -12.63
C ARG A 293 -15.20 13.07 -11.25
N GLU A 294 -15.46 11.77 -11.17
CA GLU A 294 -15.48 11.03 -9.90
C GLU A 294 -14.09 11.00 -9.24
N LEU A 295 -13.03 10.85 -10.03
CA LEU A 295 -11.65 10.97 -9.54
C LEU A 295 -11.36 12.36 -8.95
N LEU A 296 -11.88 13.43 -9.58
CA LEU A 296 -11.73 14.80 -9.06
C LEU A 296 -12.53 14.98 -7.76
N VAL A 297 -13.77 14.46 -7.69
CA VAL A 297 -14.59 14.49 -6.48
C VAL A 297 -13.88 13.76 -5.34
N SER A 298 -13.31 12.59 -5.60
CA SER A 298 -12.62 11.82 -4.57
C SER A 298 -11.34 12.52 -4.08
N ARG A 299 -10.61 13.21 -4.95
CA ARG A 299 -9.47 14.06 -4.57
C ARG A 299 -9.89 15.26 -3.72
N VAL A 300 -10.97 15.93 -4.10
CA VAL A 300 -11.52 17.05 -3.34
C VAL A 300 -12.00 16.57 -1.96
N TRP A 301 -12.63 15.40 -1.88
CA TRP A 301 -13.02 14.77 -0.62
C TRP A 301 -11.82 14.51 0.29
N LEU A 302 -10.73 13.92 -0.22
CA LEU A 302 -9.48 13.72 0.53
C LEU A 302 -8.87 15.05 1.02
N ALA A 303 -8.82 16.06 0.16
CA ALA A 303 -8.35 17.39 0.55
C ALA A 303 -9.22 17.99 1.67
N MET A 304 -10.54 17.87 1.57
CA MET A 304 -11.46 18.32 2.62
C MET A 304 -11.28 17.52 3.91
N LEU A 305 -11.06 16.22 3.84
CA LEU A 305 -10.80 15.38 5.02
C LEU A 305 -9.53 15.86 5.74
N ALA A 306 -8.42 16.05 5.02
CA ALA A 306 -7.17 16.56 5.60
C ALA A 306 -7.39 17.92 6.30
N ARG A 307 -8.19 18.81 5.70
CA ARG A 307 -8.57 20.09 6.31
C ARG A 307 -9.38 19.91 7.60
N HIS A 308 -10.36 19.01 7.62
CA HIS A 308 -11.20 18.78 8.79
C HIS A 308 -10.40 18.15 9.94
N ILE A 309 -9.51 17.19 9.65
CA ILE A 309 -8.58 16.62 10.65
C ILE A 309 -7.74 17.75 11.28
N TRP A 310 -7.19 18.67 10.47
CA TRP A 310 -6.44 19.82 10.99
C TRP A 310 -7.30 20.80 11.81
N GLN A 311 -8.54 21.06 11.39
CA GLN A 311 -9.43 21.95 12.14
C GLN A 311 -9.80 21.36 13.50
N ARG A 312 -10.08 20.06 13.57
CA ARG A 312 -10.37 19.36 14.83
C ARG A 312 -9.14 19.29 15.74
N SER A 313 -7.93 19.12 15.18
CA SER A 313 -6.70 19.07 15.98
C SER A 313 -6.43 20.35 16.78
N LYS A 314 -6.95 21.51 16.35
CA LYS A 314 -6.80 22.80 17.05
C LYS A 314 -7.43 22.82 18.45
N ALA A 315 -8.38 21.94 18.74
CA ALA A 315 -9.00 21.83 20.06
C ALA A 315 -8.09 21.15 21.09
N HIS A 316 -6.99 20.52 20.66
CA HIS A 316 -6.09 19.77 21.54
C HIS A 316 -4.79 20.52 21.83
N ARG A 317 -4.23 20.34 23.03
CA ARG A 317 -2.95 20.94 23.48
C ARG A 317 -1.81 20.68 22.49
N PHE A 318 -1.74 19.45 21.94
CA PHE A 318 -0.70 19.03 21.00
C PHE A 318 -1.25 18.95 19.56
N ARG A 319 -1.78 20.06 19.03
CA ARG A 319 -2.46 20.15 17.73
C ARG A 319 -1.71 19.50 16.54
N VAL A 320 -0.39 19.67 16.48
CA VAL A 320 0.43 19.14 15.37
C VAL A 320 0.61 17.64 15.50
N LEU A 321 0.99 17.15 16.69
CA LEU A 321 1.19 15.73 16.94
C LEU A 321 -0.11 14.94 16.75
N TRP A 322 -1.23 15.48 17.19
CA TRP A 322 -2.55 14.88 16.97
C TRP A 322 -2.88 14.75 15.48
N PHE A 323 -2.63 15.82 14.70
CA PHE A 323 -2.84 15.82 13.25
C PHE A 323 -1.92 14.81 12.56
N LEU A 324 -0.63 14.82 12.87
CA LEU A 324 0.35 13.90 12.30
C LEU A 324 -0.01 12.45 12.63
N ALA A 325 -0.36 12.15 13.88
CA ALA A 325 -0.75 10.82 14.30
C ALA A 325 -1.98 10.33 13.51
N THR A 326 -3.01 11.16 13.38
CA THR A 326 -4.23 10.80 12.65
C THR A 326 -3.97 10.65 11.15
N ALA A 327 -3.23 11.58 10.54
CA ALA A 327 -2.97 11.57 9.10
C ALA A 327 -2.05 10.42 8.66
N LEU A 328 -1.01 10.10 9.45
CA LEU A 328 -0.05 9.03 9.14
C LEU A 328 -0.61 7.63 9.42
N SER A 329 -1.50 7.49 10.41
CA SER A 329 -2.14 6.20 10.72
C SER A 329 -3.49 6.01 10.03
N TYR A 330 -3.84 6.88 9.07
CA TYR A 330 -5.11 6.80 8.36
C TYR A 330 -5.19 5.52 7.52
N SER A 331 -6.19 4.68 7.79
CA SER A 331 -6.38 3.37 7.14
C SER A 331 -7.71 3.27 6.36
N ASP A 332 -7.95 2.10 5.78
CA ASP A 332 -9.22 1.71 5.19
C ASP A 332 -10.35 1.60 6.22
N ASP A 333 -10.05 1.16 7.44
CA ASP A 333 -11.03 1.15 8.55
C ASP A 333 -11.54 2.55 8.85
N ASP A 334 -10.65 3.56 8.83
CA ASP A 334 -11.00 4.95 9.05
C ASP A 334 -11.88 5.50 7.92
N PHE A 335 -11.55 5.14 6.69
CA PHE A 335 -12.39 5.48 5.54
C PHE A 335 -13.79 4.88 5.70
N GLN A 336 -13.89 3.60 6.07
CA GLN A 336 -15.15 2.93 6.28
C GLN A 336 -15.95 3.55 7.43
N GLN A 337 -15.29 3.90 8.54
CA GLN A 337 -15.92 4.58 9.67
C GLN A 337 -16.49 5.95 9.29
N LEU A 338 -15.81 6.70 8.42
CA LEU A 338 -16.31 8.00 7.94
C LEU A 338 -17.48 7.84 6.97
N VAL A 339 -17.41 6.88 6.05
CA VAL A 339 -18.40 6.78 4.97
C VAL A 339 -19.69 6.10 5.44
N ILE A 340 -19.62 5.14 6.36
CA ILE A 340 -20.79 4.40 6.84
C ILE A 340 -21.34 5.07 8.09
N ASP A 341 -22.50 5.72 7.94
CA ASP A 341 -23.30 6.20 9.05
C ASP A 341 -23.85 5.00 9.82
N ARG A 342 -23.38 4.84 11.06
CA ARG A 342 -24.01 3.91 11.99
C ARG A 342 -25.31 4.57 12.40
N ALA A 343 -26.38 4.24 11.68
CA ALA A 343 -27.72 4.53 12.14
C ALA A 343 -27.81 4.03 13.58
N GLY A 344 -27.71 4.95 14.55
CA GLY A 344 -27.97 4.64 15.94
C GLY A 344 -29.35 4.00 16.01
N PRO A 345 -29.62 3.11 16.98
CA PRO A 345 -30.99 2.70 17.21
C PRO A 345 -31.81 3.98 17.29
N ASP A 346 -32.80 4.11 16.40
CA ASP A 346 -33.68 5.28 16.37
C ASP A 346 -34.07 5.51 17.83
N PRO A 347 -33.82 6.69 18.43
CA PRO A 347 -34.15 6.90 19.83
C PRO A 347 -35.65 6.67 20.13
N GLN A 348 -36.48 6.59 19.08
CA GLN A 348 -37.89 6.20 19.11
C GLN A 348 -38.16 4.69 19.24
N CYS A 349 -37.18 3.81 19.03
CA CYS A 349 -37.33 2.35 19.21
C CYS A 349 -36.89 1.85 20.59
N LEU A 350 -36.43 2.76 21.47
CA LEU A 350 -36.05 2.46 22.86
C LEU A 350 -37.08 2.99 23.88
N SER A 351 -38.25 3.45 23.42
CA SER A 351 -39.36 3.93 24.27
C SER A 351 -40.46 2.91 24.43
#